data_AF-A0A5B7JEV4-F1
#
_entry.id   AF-A0A5B7JEV4-F1
#
_cell.length_a   1.000
_cell.length_b   1.000
_cell.length_c   1.000
_cell.angle_alpha   90.00
_cell.angle_beta   90.00
_cell.angle_gamma   90.00
#
_symmetry.space_group_name_H-M   'P 1'
#
loop_
_entity.id
_entity.type
_entity.pdbx_description
1 polymer ?
#
loop_
_entity_poly.entity_id
_entity_poly.type
_entity_poly.pdbx_seq_one_letter_code
_entity_poly.pdbx_strand_id
1 'polypeptide(L)' 'MKKCGSEVKRISWIRRRDWHVLTSGVFTYTNDERFSITHRDGADDWTLSIKYLQERDNGTYECHVSTDW' A
#
# COMPACT_ATOMS: atom_id res chain seq x y z
N MET A 1 -2.07 -7.86 -7.14
CA MET A 1 -1.92 -7.76 -5.67
C MET A 1 -0.45 -7.58 -5.34
N LYS A 2 -0.11 -6.70 -4.39
CA LYS A 2 1.27 -6.51 -3.88
C LYS A 2 1.25 -6.71 -2.37
N LYS A 3 2.25 -7.39 -1.80
CA LYS A 3 2.33 -7.71 -0.37
C LYS A 3 3.53 -7.02 0.28
N CYS A 4 3.38 -6.64 1.55
CA CYS A 4 4.46 -6.15 2.40
C CYS A 4 4.33 -6.73 3.81
N GLY A 5 5.45 -6.97 4.51
CA GLY A 5 5.49 -7.58 5.84
C GLY A 5 6.10 -6.66 6.92
N SER A 6 5.54 -6.63 8.14
CA SER A 6 6.20 -6.08 9.34
C SER A 6 5.52 -6.50 10.66
N GLU A 7 6.31 -6.79 11.71
CA GLU A 7 5.80 -7.21 13.03
C GLU A 7 5.12 -6.09 13.86
N VAL A 8 5.59 -4.82 13.82
CA VAL A 8 5.04 -3.72 14.67
C VAL A 8 5.27 -2.32 14.07
N LYS A 9 5.10 -2.12 12.76
CA LYS A 9 5.50 -0.85 12.11
C LYS A 9 4.45 -0.34 11.14
N ARG A 10 4.16 0.97 11.19
CA ARG A 10 3.20 1.61 10.27
C ARG A 10 3.73 1.46 8.82
N ILE A 11 2.94 0.81 7.97
CA ILE A 11 3.30 0.53 6.57
C ILE A 11 2.67 1.55 5.64
N SER A 12 3.42 2.08 4.69
CA SER A 12 2.90 2.97 3.63
C SER A 12 3.14 2.39 2.25
N TRP A 13 2.13 2.48 1.38
CA TRP A 13 2.27 2.15 -0.04
C TRP A 13 2.48 3.43 -0.86
N ILE A 14 3.51 3.44 -1.69
CA ILE A 14 3.92 4.61 -2.48
C ILE A 14 4.00 4.21 -3.96
N ARG A 15 3.45 5.03 -4.86
CA ARG A 15 3.62 4.86 -6.30
C ARG A 15 4.89 5.58 -6.76
N ARG A 16 5.89 4.87 -7.30
CA ARG A 16 7.20 5.47 -7.63
C ARG A 16 7.16 6.51 -8.74
N ARG A 17 6.26 6.38 -9.71
CA ARG A 17 6.26 7.24 -10.91
C ARG A 17 6.08 8.74 -10.58
N ASP A 18 5.39 9.03 -9.48
CA ASP A 18 5.02 10.38 -9.05
C ASP A 18 5.18 10.58 -7.53
N TRP A 19 5.83 9.62 -6.85
CA TRP A 19 6.02 9.61 -5.40
C TRP A 19 4.72 9.82 -4.60
N HIS A 20 3.57 9.45 -5.17
CA HIS A 20 2.29 9.64 -4.51
C HIS A 20 2.10 8.56 -3.44
N VAL A 21 1.91 8.99 -2.19
CA VAL A 21 1.51 8.10 -1.09
C VAL A 21 0.07 7.67 -1.34
N LEU A 22 -0.13 6.37 -1.54
CA LEU A 22 -1.44 5.79 -1.78
C LEU A 22 -2.15 5.55 -0.45
N THR A 23 -1.44 4.95 0.50
CA THR A 23 -1.98 4.54 1.80
C THR A 23 -0.90 4.59 2.89
N SER A 24 -1.33 4.74 4.14
CA SER A 24 -0.51 4.57 5.35
C SER A 24 -1.32 3.81 6.40
N GLY A 25 -0.90 2.60 6.72
CA GLY A 25 -1.68 1.63 7.48
C GLY A 25 -3.01 1.38 6.78
N VAL A 26 -4.10 1.43 7.56
CA VAL A 26 -5.48 1.28 7.07
C VAL A 26 -6.02 2.55 6.40
N PHE A 27 -5.29 3.68 6.46
CA PHE A 27 -5.74 4.94 5.89
C PHE A 27 -5.34 5.07 4.41
N THR A 28 -6.29 5.46 3.56
CA THR A 28 -6.08 5.68 2.12
C THR A 28 -6.02 7.18 1.84
N TYR A 29 -4.91 7.66 1.25
CA TYR A 29 -4.71 9.06 0.87
C TYR A 29 -5.14 9.38 -0.56
N THR A 30 -5.15 8.37 -1.44
CA THR A 30 -5.60 8.56 -2.81
C THR A 30 -7.13 8.60 -2.88
N ASN A 31 -7.67 9.44 -3.77
CA ASN A 31 -9.11 9.50 -4.05
C ASN A 31 -9.55 8.47 -5.11
N ASP A 32 -8.63 7.66 -5.66
CA ASP A 32 -8.97 6.59 -6.60
C ASP A 32 -9.49 5.38 -5.82
N GLU A 33 -10.82 5.23 -5.77
CA GLU A 33 -11.55 4.17 -5.03
C GLU A 33 -11.19 2.74 -5.46
N ARG A 34 -10.45 2.58 -6.56
CA ARG A 34 -9.93 1.28 -7.00
C ARG A 34 -8.84 0.76 -6.07
N PHE A 35 -8.14 1.64 -5.35
CA PHE A 35 -7.07 1.27 -4.44
C PHE A 35 -7.62 0.93 -3.05
N SER A 36 -7.32 -0.25 -2.54
CA SER A 36 -7.73 -0.69 -1.21
C SER A 36 -6.64 -1.48 -0.51
N ILE A 37 -6.66 -1.44 0.83
CA ILE A 37 -5.78 -2.22 1.68
C ILE A 37 -6.52 -3.41 2.26
N THR A 38 -5.84 -4.55 2.27
CA THR A 38 -6.27 -5.74 3.00
C THR A 38 -5.18 -6.12 3.98
N HIS A 39 -5.54 -6.11 5.25
CA HIS A 39 -4.70 -6.53 6.37
C HIS A 39 -5.58 -7.40 7.27
N ARG A 40 -5.08 -8.56 7.68
CA ARG A 40 -5.78 -9.45 8.60
C ARG A 40 -5.29 -9.16 10.01
N ASP A 41 -6.21 -9.13 10.99
CA ASP A 41 -5.86 -8.88 12.38
C ASP A 41 -4.79 -9.89 12.85
N GLY A 42 -3.68 -9.36 13.39
CA GLY A 42 -2.55 -10.16 13.87
C GLY A 42 -1.67 -10.77 12.78
N ALA A 43 -1.90 -10.46 11.49
CA ALA A 43 -1.04 -10.90 10.41
C ALA A 43 -0.03 -9.81 10.05
N ASP A 44 1.22 -10.17 9.75
CA ASP A 44 2.21 -9.17 9.35
C ASP A 44 2.01 -8.67 7.92
N ASP A 45 1.10 -9.28 7.14
CA ASP A 45 0.91 -9.00 5.73
C ASP A 45 -0.06 -7.83 5.46
N TRP A 46 0.46 -6.82 4.77
CA TRP A 46 -0.28 -5.70 4.22
C TRP A 46 -0.36 -5.84 2.71
N THR A 47 -1.57 -5.98 2.18
CA THR A 47 -1.79 -6.18 0.75
C THR A 47 -2.43 -4.97 0.10
N LEU A 48 -1.77 -4.39 -0.89
CA LEU A 48 -2.37 -3.40 -1.80
C LEU A 48 -3.11 -4.11 -2.93
N SER A 49 -4.40 -3.79 -3.05
CA SER A 49 -5.29 -4.26 -4.10
C SER A 49 -5.72 -3.10 -4.98
N ILE A 50 -5.77 -3.34 -6.30
CA ILE A 50 -6.23 -2.37 -7.30
C ILE A 50 -7.35 -3.05 -8.08
N LYS A 51 -8.58 -2.56 -7.97
CA LYS A 51 -9.73 -3.04 -8.75
C LYS A 51 -9.68 -2.48 -10.17
N TYR A 52 -10.19 -3.23 -11.14
CA TYR A 52 -10.31 -2.78 -12.54
C TYR A 52 -8.98 -2.21 -13.08
N LEU A 53 -7.94 -3.06 -13.09
CA LEU A 53 -6.60 -2.69 -13.54
C LEU A 53 -6.64 -2.09 -14.95
N GLN A 54 -5.86 -1.03 -15.14
CA GLN A 54 -5.64 -0.38 -16.43
C GLN A 54 -4.16 -0.39 -16.77
N GLU A 55 -3.80 -0.26 -18.05
CA GLU A 55 -2.40 -0.21 -18.48
C GLU A 55 -1.60 0.89 -17.76
N ARG A 56 -2.25 2.01 -17.43
CA ARG A 56 -1.65 3.12 -16.67
C ARG A 56 -1.29 2.76 -15.22
N ASP A 57 -1.81 1.68 -14.66
CA ASP A 57 -1.45 1.21 -13.32
C ASP A 57 -0.16 0.36 -13.34
N ASN A 58 0.36 0.04 -14.54
CA ASN A 58 1.67 -0.61 -14.65
C ASN A 58 2.77 0.30 -14.08
N GLY A 59 3.66 -0.29 -13.28
CA GLY A 59 4.80 0.41 -12.69
C GLY A 59 5.22 -0.13 -11.34
N THR A 60 6.17 0.58 -10.73
CA THR A 60 6.74 0.22 -9.43
C THR A 60 5.94 0.86 -8.30
N TYR A 61 5.59 0.02 -7.32
CA TYR A 61 4.96 0.40 -6.07
C TYR A 61 5.91 0.00 -4.94
N GLU A 62 6.15 0.91 -4.01
CA GLU A 62 7.00 0.67 -2.87
C GLU A 62 6.18 0.45 -1.63
N CYS A 63 6.67 -0.46 -0.80
CA CYS A 63 6.27 -0.51 0.58
C CYS A 63 7.34 0.15 1.43
N HIS A 64 6.92 1.12 2.25
CA HIS A 64 7.76 1.74 3.25
C HIS A 64 7.30 1.27 4.63
N VAL A 65 8.22 0.70 5.41
CA VAL A 65 7.99 0.26 6.79
C VAL A 65 8.58 1.33 7.71
N SER A 66 7.75 2.07 8.44
CA SER A 66 8.27 3.09 9.37
C SER A 66 8.86 2.42 10.60
N THR A 67 10.16 2.55 10.79
CA THR A 67 10.78 2.23 12.07
C THR A 67 10.56 3.42 13.01
N ASP A 68 9.52 3.37 13.85
CA ASP A 68 9.50 4.26 15.01
C ASP A 68 10.72 3.91 15.88
N TRP A 69 11.55 4.92 16.19
CA TRP A 69 12.76 4.78 17.01
C TRP A 69 12.46 5.01 18.48
#